data_AF-A0A923JYB8-F1
#
_entry.id   AF-A0A923JYB8-F1
#
_cell.length_a   1.000
_cell.length_b   1.000
_cell.length_c   1.000
_cell.angle_alpha   90.00
_cell.angle_beta   90.00
_cell.angle_gamma   90.00
#
_symmetry.space_group_name_H-M   'P 1'
#
loop_
_entity.id
_entity.type
_entity.pdbx_description
1 polymer ?
#
loop_
_entity_poly.entity_id
_entity_poly.type
_entity_poly.pdbx_seq_one_letter_code
_entity_poly.pdbx_strand_id
1 'polypeptide(L)'
;MRFVCGPAGFTVPGMDGAMQVVIYGKAEDGQVSVGGYARELLDRAHLEISPQAWDFLSIALSVVAADFTDLRAKSADAWTRQISLEIAVLDPVFWNAQARALEAALRFLTTDQWTLAFHPGGFGPPAQMQVLHPVEDSVVLLSGGLDSLIGAIDLVEQGVKPYAVSQIVRGDGEKQDLFAQSLGLNRIGLNHVARSPGQQEPSQRARSIVFLAFGLAVATSLDRYHRGETVPLYICENGFIAINPPLTMSRVGSLSTRTAHPEYLGRLQQIFDAAGINVQIRNPYALVTKGEMMVGCKNQDLLKQHAVASTSCGRFQRFGYKHCGRCVPCQVRRASFKRWSELDDDTWYVYDNLNQDDLQHGRFEDVRSVGMALANVAQNGFEEWLGHSLFSPFIHNRQGYSQMLARGLDELGVLHRDYRLI
;
A
#
# COMPACT_ATOMS: atom_id res chain seq x y z
N MET A 1 -11.53 -14.68 13.33
CA MET A 1 -10.92 -16.02 13.43
C MET A 1 -9.64 -15.95 14.28
N ARG A 2 -9.17 -17.07 14.86
CA ARG A 2 -7.87 -17.13 15.57
C ARG A 2 -6.82 -17.81 14.71
N PHE A 3 -5.59 -17.30 14.74
CA PHE A 3 -4.46 -17.84 13.99
C PHE A 3 -3.25 -18.00 14.90
N VAL A 4 -2.45 -19.03 14.61
CA VAL A 4 -1.11 -19.23 15.18
C VAL A 4 -0.13 -19.14 14.02
N CYS A 5 0.83 -18.22 14.11
CA CYS A 5 1.69 -17.84 13.01
C CYS A 5 3.16 -18.00 13.41
N GLY A 6 3.91 -18.84 12.71
CA GLY A 6 5.31 -19.08 13.02
C GLY A 6 5.97 -20.08 12.08
N PRO A 7 7.18 -20.57 12.42
CA PRO A 7 7.80 -21.69 11.72
C PRO A 7 6.91 -22.93 11.70
N ALA A 8 7.21 -23.87 10.80
CA ALA A 8 6.54 -25.17 10.79
C ALA A 8 6.69 -25.86 12.16
N GLY A 9 5.58 -26.34 12.72
CA GLY A 9 5.53 -26.97 14.05
C GLY A 9 5.43 -25.99 15.23
N PHE A 10 5.40 -24.67 14.99
CA PHE A 10 5.15 -23.69 16.05
C PHE A 10 3.74 -23.87 16.64
N THR A 11 3.64 -23.88 17.96
CA THR A 11 2.37 -24.08 18.68
C THR A 11 2.30 -23.17 19.90
N VAL A 12 1.08 -22.78 20.26
CA VAL A 12 0.80 -21.96 21.44
C VAL A 12 -0.20 -22.72 22.32
N PRO A 13 0.10 -22.96 23.61
CA PRO A 13 -0.80 -23.66 24.51
C PRO A 13 -2.20 -23.02 24.58
N GLY A 14 -3.26 -23.83 24.53
CA GLY A 14 -4.64 -23.35 24.61
C GLY A 14 -5.22 -22.78 23.32
N MET A 15 -4.51 -22.92 22.19
CA MET A 15 -4.95 -22.47 20.86
C MET A 15 -5.44 -23.63 19.98
N ASP A 16 -6.11 -24.61 20.58
CA ASP A 16 -6.73 -25.71 19.85
C ASP A 16 -7.75 -25.20 18.82
N GLY A 17 -7.63 -25.66 17.57
CA GLY A 17 -8.51 -25.24 16.47
C GLY A 17 -8.20 -23.87 15.84
N ALA A 18 -7.13 -23.19 16.26
CA ALA A 18 -6.63 -22.01 15.56
C ALA A 18 -6.06 -22.38 14.18
N MET A 19 -6.23 -21.49 13.20
CA MET A 19 -5.65 -21.68 11.87
C MET A 19 -4.14 -21.51 11.91
N GLN A 20 -3.42 -22.56 11.50
CA GLN A 20 -1.97 -22.55 11.47
C GLN A 20 -1.45 -21.82 10.23
N VAL A 21 -0.56 -20.86 10.43
CA VAL A 21 0.10 -20.08 9.38
C VAL A 21 1.60 -20.34 9.46
N VAL A 22 2.12 -21.09 8.48
CA VAL A 22 3.55 -21.36 8.34
C VAL A 22 4.22 -20.18 7.63
N ILE A 23 4.99 -19.41 8.39
CA ILE A 23 5.75 -18.26 7.88
C ILE A 23 7.09 -18.76 7.32
N TYR A 24 7.45 -18.27 6.13
CA TYR A 24 8.68 -18.59 5.42
C TYR A 24 8.91 -20.08 5.08
N GLY A 25 7.84 -20.87 5.10
CA GLY A 25 7.91 -22.31 4.87
C GLY A 25 6.81 -22.81 3.96
N LYS A 26 6.78 -24.13 3.76
CA LYS A 26 5.70 -24.83 3.08
C LYS A 26 4.68 -25.29 4.14
N ALA A 27 3.40 -25.07 3.85
CA ALA A 27 2.30 -25.56 4.67
C ALA A 27 1.96 -27.02 4.34
N GLU A 28 1.48 -27.76 5.33
CA GLU A 28 0.79 -29.04 5.15
C GLU A 28 -0.68 -28.82 4.78
N ASP A 29 -1.39 -29.89 4.43
CA ASP A 29 -2.81 -29.83 4.10
C ASP A 29 -3.64 -29.23 5.25
N GLY A 30 -4.48 -28.24 4.92
CA GLY A 30 -5.31 -27.53 5.90
C GLY A 30 -4.61 -26.37 6.60
N GLN A 31 -3.32 -26.14 6.37
CA GLN A 31 -2.57 -24.99 6.89
C GLN A 31 -2.44 -23.86 5.85
N VAL A 32 -2.16 -22.66 6.32
CA VAL A 32 -1.82 -21.50 5.48
C VAL A 32 -0.30 -21.38 5.39
N SER A 33 0.25 -21.01 4.23
CA SER A 33 1.66 -20.63 4.11
C SER A 33 1.82 -19.24 3.53
N VAL A 34 2.88 -18.54 3.95
CA VAL A 34 3.18 -17.18 3.50
C VAL A 34 4.69 -16.88 3.57
N GLY A 35 5.20 -16.06 2.66
CA GLY A 35 6.54 -15.49 2.74
C GLY A 35 7.69 -16.38 2.29
N GLY A 36 7.47 -17.66 1.98
CA GLY A 36 8.55 -18.58 1.58
C GLY A 36 9.39 -18.08 0.41
N TYR A 37 8.74 -17.56 -0.64
CA TYR A 37 9.43 -17.01 -1.81
C TYR A 37 10.16 -15.69 -1.50
N ALA A 38 9.56 -14.82 -0.67
CA ALA A 38 10.20 -13.58 -0.26
C ALA A 38 11.49 -13.85 0.54
N ARG A 39 11.49 -14.82 1.46
CA ARG A 39 12.70 -15.23 2.19
C ARG A 39 13.79 -15.72 1.25
N GLU A 40 13.44 -16.59 0.31
CA GLU A 40 14.41 -17.12 -0.66
C GLU A 40 15.07 -16.02 -1.49
N LEU A 41 14.29 -15.01 -1.94
CA LEU A 41 14.84 -13.89 -2.68
C LEU A 41 15.70 -12.96 -1.84
N LEU A 42 15.31 -12.69 -0.59
CA LEU A 42 16.11 -11.88 0.34
C LEU A 42 17.42 -12.58 0.71
N ASP A 43 17.39 -13.91 0.85
CA ASP A 43 18.59 -14.73 1.10
C ASP A 43 19.57 -14.67 -0.10
N ARG A 44 19.05 -14.86 -1.33
CA ARG A 44 19.84 -14.76 -2.57
C ARG A 44 20.37 -13.35 -2.85
N ALA A 45 19.74 -12.32 -2.29
CA ALA A 45 20.20 -10.94 -2.42
C ALA A 45 21.37 -10.62 -1.48
N HIS A 46 21.71 -11.53 -0.55
CA HIS A 46 22.81 -11.37 0.42
C HIS A 46 22.69 -10.08 1.24
N LEU A 47 21.47 -9.62 1.52
CA LEU A 47 21.22 -8.39 2.28
C LEU A 47 21.27 -8.67 3.80
N GLU A 48 22.03 -7.89 4.54
CA GLU A 48 22.04 -7.94 6.01
C GLU A 48 20.87 -7.14 6.59
N ILE A 49 19.76 -7.82 6.85
CA ILE A 49 18.52 -7.21 7.36
C ILE A 49 18.54 -7.22 8.90
N SER A 50 18.13 -6.12 9.52
CA SER A 50 18.09 -6.05 10.99
C SER A 50 17.07 -7.03 11.59
N PRO A 51 17.33 -7.60 12.78
CA PRO A 51 16.39 -8.50 13.46
C PRO A 51 14.99 -7.87 13.66
N GLN A 52 14.94 -6.58 13.98
CA GLN A 52 13.68 -5.86 14.19
C GLN A 52 12.88 -5.70 12.89
N ALA A 53 13.55 -5.39 11.76
CA ALA A 53 12.89 -5.33 10.46
C ALA A 53 12.40 -6.72 10.01
N TRP A 54 13.15 -7.77 10.33
CA TRP A 54 12.78 -9.14 10.03
C TRP A 54 11.58 -9.63 10.85
N ASP A 55 11.52 -9.27 12.13
CA ASP A 55 10.33 -9.49 12.96
C ASP A 55 9.13 -8.74 12.38
N PHE A 56 9.26 -7.46 12.06
CA PHE A 56 8.18 -6.68 11.46
C PHE A 56 7.68 -7.29 10.14
N LEU A 57 8.59 -7.85 9.32
CA LEU A 57 8.22 -8.61 8.13
C LEU A 57 7.40 -9.86 8.47
N SER A 58 7.80 -10.62 9.48
CA SER A 58 7.06 -11.80 9.95
C SER A 58 5.65 -11.43 10.44
N ILE A 59 5.52 -10.32 11.15
CA ILE A 59 4.24 -9.75 11.58
C ILE A 59 3.38 -9.36 10.37
N ALA A 60 3.95 -8.61 9.42
CA ALA A 60 3.25 -8.17 8.23
C ALA A 60 2.75 -9.35 7.37
N LEU A 61 3.56 -10.40 7.23
CA LEU A 61 3.17 -11.63 6.53
C LEU A 61 2.04 -12.36 7.23
N SER A 62 2.07 -12.43 8.57
CA SER A 62 1.00 -13.03 9.38
C SER A 62 -0.33 -12.28 9.23
N VAL A 63 -0.28 -10.95 9.27
CA VAL A 63 -1.44 -10.09 9.05
C VAL A 63 -2.04 -10.30 7.67
N VAL A 64 -1.23 -10.32 6.61
CA VAL A 64 -1.72 -10.53 5.24
C VAL A 64 -2.28 -11.94 5.05
N ALA A 65 -1.66 -12.96 5.64
CA ALA A 65 -2.17 -14.32 5.61
C ALA A 65 -3.57 -14.42 6.26
N ALA A 66 -3.76 -13.79 7.42
CA ALA A 66 -5.06 -13.76 8.10
C ALA A 66 -6.10 -12.92 7.35
N ASP A 67 -5.73 -11.74 6.83
CA ASP A 67 -6.59 -10.89 6.00
C ASP A 67 -7.10 -11.62 4.76
N PHE A 68 -6.29 -12.51 4.19
CA PHE A 68 -6.61 -13.31 3.02
C PHE A 68 -7.45 -14.55 3.32
N THR A 69 -7.36 -15.08 4.54
CA THR A 69 -7.99 -16.35 4.96
C THR A 69 -9.37 -16.13 5.58
N ASP A 70 -9.55 -15.09 6.40
CA ASP A 70 -10.82 -14.84 7.11
C ASP A 70 -11.79 -14.03 6.23
N LEU A 71 -12.93 -14.62 5.85
CA LEU A 71 -13.89 -14.01 4.93
C LEU A 71 -14.79 -13.01 5.65
N ARG A 72 -14.91 -11.78 5.12
CA ARG A 72 -15.82 -10.76 5.69
C ARG A 72 -17.27 -11.21 5.71
N ALA A 73 -17.72 -11.94 4.68
CA ALA A 73 -19.07 -12.46 4.59
C ALA A 73 -19.48 -13.41 5.73
N LYS A 74 -18.52 -13.95 6.50
CA LYS A 74 -18.77 -14.81 7.66
C LYS A 74 -18.84 -14.04 8.99
N SER A 75 -18.57 -12.74 8.99
CA SER A 75 -18.68 -11.91 10.19
C SER A 75 -20.14 -11.54 10.51
N ALA A 76 -20.40 -11.10 11.74
CA ALA A 76 -21.76 -10.86 12.24
C ALA A 76 -22.55 -9.80 11.45
N ASP A 77 -21.86 -8.77 10.97
CA ASP A 77 -22.40 -7.70 10.10
C ASP A 77 -22.06 -7.94 8.61
N ALA A 78 -21.55 -9.12 8.27
CA ALA A 78 -20.98 -9.48 6.97
C ALA A 78 -19.86 -8.53 6.47
N TRP A 79 -19.24 -7.77 7.38
CA TRP A 79 -18.19 -6.83 7.06
C TRP A 79 -17.01 -6.87 8.03
N THR A 80 -17.21 -6.52 9.30
CA THR A 80 -16.18 -6.26 10.31
C THR A 80 -15.71 -7.56 10.98
N ARG A 81 -14.47 -7.98 10.71
CA ARG A 81 -13.92 -9.20 11.29
C ARG A 81 -13.31 -8.93 12.66
N GLN A 82 -13.26 -9.98 13.48
CA GLN A 82 -12.48 -10.03 14.71
C GLN A 82 -11.35 -11.07 14.52
N ILE A 83 -10.11 -10.60 14.39
CA ILE A 83 -8.95 -11.42 14.03
C ILE A 83 -7.97 -11.41 15.21
N SER A 84 -7.61 -12.60 15.69
CA SER A 84 -6.61 -12.79 16.74
C SER A 84 -5.39 -13.52 16.18
N LEU A 85 -4.19 -12.97 16.37
CA LEU A 85 -2.93 -13.58 15.91
C LEU A 85 -2.00 -13.83 17.09
N GLU A 86 -1.54 -15.07 17.20
CA GLU A 86 -0.40 -15.45 18.04
C GLU A 86 0.82 -15.61 17.12
N ILE A 87 1.83 -14.75 17.24
CA ILE A 87 2.91 -14.65 16.25
C ILE A 87 4.27 -14.95 16.90
N ALA A 88 5.02 -15.88 16.31
CA ALA A 88 6.41 -16.15 16.68
C ALA A 88 7.35 -15.06 16.14
N VAL A 89 8.12 -14.45 17.02
CA VAL A 89 9.09 -13.37 16.74
C VAL A 89 10.40 -13.62 17.50
N LEU A 90 11.44 -12.83 17.21
CA LEU A 90 12.72 -12.86 17.92
C LEU A 90 12.64 -12.11 19.25
N ASP A 91 12.03 -10.93 19.29
CA ASP A 91 11.87 -10.12 20.51
C ASP A 91 10.40 -10.01 20.97
N PRO A 92 9.84 -11.05 21.59
CA PRO A 92 8.45 -11.03 22.05
C PRO A 92 8.19 -9.96 23.12
N VAL A 93 9.20 -9.58 23.92
CA VAL A 93 9.01 -8.59 24.99
C VAL A 93 8.72 -7.23 24.35
N PHE A 94 9.54 -6.81 23.38
CA PHE A 94 9.32 -5.58 22.65
C PHE A 94 7.98 -5.57 21.90
N TRP A 95 7.69 -6.62 21.12
CA TRP A 95 6.49 -6.63 20.29
C TRP A 95 5.20 -6.69 21.10
N ASN A 96 5.19 -7.37 22.25
CA ASN A 96 4.03 -7.30 23.16
C ASN A 96 3.85 -5.90 23.78
N ALA A 97 4.93 -5.16 24.04
CA ALA A 97 4.82 -3.77 24.48
C ALA A 97 4.24 -2.86 23.38
N GLN A 98 4.44 -3.20 22.10
CA GLN A 98 3.91 -2.46 20.94
C GLN A 98 2.60 -3.03 20.37
N ALA A 99 2.05 -4.11 20.92
CA ALA A 99 0.89 -4.81 20.37
C ALA A 99 -0.31 -3.88 20.13
N ARG A 100 -0.66 -3.06 21.13
CA ARG A 100 -1.77 -2.10 21.03
C ARG A 100 -1.56 -1.04 19.96
N ALA A 101 -0.30 -0.61 19.75
CA ALA A 101 0.03 0.37 18.71
C ALA A 101 -0.15 -0.24 17.32
N LEU A 102 0.33 -1.48 17.11
CA LEU A 102 0.12 -2.24 15.89
C LEU A 102 -1.37 -2.50 15.62
N GLU A 103 -2.12 -2.94 16.62
CA GLU A 103 -3.57 -3.15 16.53
C GLU A 103 -4.30 -1.88 16.09
N ALA A 104 -3.92 -0.71 16.63
CA ALA A 104 -4.51 0.56 16.25
C ALA A 104 -4.20 0.94 14.79
N ALA A 105 -2.96 0.71 14.34
CA ALA A 105 -2.57 0.92 12.94
C ALA A 105 -3.36 0.00 11.98
N LEU A 106 -3.48 -1.29 12.32
CA LEU A 106 -4.23 -2.26 11.54
C LEU A 106 -5.74 -1.97 11.52
N ARG A 107 -6.31 -1.58 12.66
CA ARG A 107 -7.72 -1.16 12.75
C ARG A 107 -8.01 0.03 11.85
N PHE A 108 -7.10 1.01 11.80
CA PHE A 108 -7.27 2.15 10.90
C PHE A 108 -7.20 1.74 9.42
N LEU A 109 -6.27 0.84 9.09
CA LEU A 109 -6.03 0.36 7.72
C LEU A 109 -7.19 -0.51 7.19
N THR A 110 -7.66 -1.48 7.97
CA THR A 110 -8.58 -2.53 7.49
C THR A 110 -10.01 -2.39 8.01
N THR A 111 -10.22 -1.56 9.03
CA THR A 111 -11.46 -1.46 9.84
C THR A 111 -11.89 -2.76 10.52
N ASP A 112 -11.00 -3.74 10.66
CA ASP A 112 -11.27 -4.92 11.48
C ASP A 112 -10.81 -4.71 12.93
N GLN A 113 -11.29 -5.58 13.81
CA GLN A 113 -10.77 -5.68 15.17
C GLN A 113 -9.62 -6.68 15.19
N TRP A 114 -8.45 -6.21 15.62
CA TRP A 114 -7.23 -7.01 15.72
C TRP A 114 -6.85 -7.19 17.19
N THR A 115 -6.44 -8.41 17.53
CA THR A 115 -5.79 -8.76 18.80
C THR A 115 -4.47 -9.46 18.46
N LEU A 116 -3.36 -8.94 18.97
CA LEU A 116 -2.02 -9.47 18.68
C LEU A 116 -1.32 -9.90 19.98
N ALA A 117 -0.70 -11.07 19.93
CA ALA A 117 0.19 -11.56 20.98
C ALA A 117 1.43 -12.19 20.35
N PHE A 118 2.59 -11.94 20.96
CA PHE A 118 3.89 -12.31 20.41
C PHE A 118 4.62 -13.31 21.30
N HIS A 119 5.26 -14.29 20.67
CA HIS A 119 5.90 -15.43 21.34
C HIS A 119 7.33 -15.62 20.82
N PRO A 120 8.22 -16.23 21.62
CA PRO A 120 9.55 -16.59 21.13
C PRO A 120 9.46 -17.71 20.06
N GLY A 121 10.56 -17.88 19.31
CA GLY A 121 10.68 -18.95 18.31
C GLY A 121 10.40 -18.48 16.87
N GLY A 122 10.43 -17.17 16.62
CA GLY A 122 10.42 -16.63 15.25
C GLY A 122 11.67 -17.03 14.46
N PHE A 123 11.54 -17.08 13.12
CA PHE A 123 12.72 -17.23 12.26
C PHE A 123 13.56 -15.95 12.30
N GLY A 124 14.87 -16.09 12.51
CA GLY A 124 15.82 -15.01 12.27
C GLY A 124 16.02 -14.74 10.77
N PRO A 125 16.62 -13.59 10.42
CA PRO A 125 17.12 -13.37 9.07
C PRO A 125 18.10 -14.50 8.69
N PRO A 126 18.15 -14.91 7.41
CA PRO A 126 19.06 -15.97 6.96
C PRO A 126 20.51 -15.68 7.38
N ALA A 127 21.19 -16.66 7.95
CA ALA A 127 22.62 -16.53 8.23
C ALA A 127 23.40 -16.54 6.92
N GLN A 128 24.17 -15.48 6.66
CA GLN A 128 24.90 -15.30 5.40
C GLN A 128 26.41 -15.35 5.65
N MET A 129 27.14 -16.11 4.83
CA MET A 129 28.61 -16.13 4.85
C MET A 129 29.24 -14.86 4.27
N GLN A 130 28.52 -14.22 3.35
CA GLN A 130 28.88 -12.94 2.75
C GLN A 130 27.64 -12.06 2.80
N VAL A 131 27.80 -10.87 3.38
CA VAL A 131 26.76 -9.84 3.48
C VAL A 131 27.11 -8.70 2.54
N LEU A 132 26.07 -8.16 1.90
CA LEU A 132 26.13 -6.97 1.07
C LEU A 132 25.40 -5.85 1.79
N HIS A 133 26.07 -4.69 1.81
CA HIS A 133 25.50 -3.42 2.22
C HIS A 133 25.42 -2.53 0.98
N PRO A 134 24.27 -2.48 0.28
CA PRO A 134 24.13 -1.63 -0.89
C PRO A 134 24.39 -0.15 -0.54
N VAL A 135 25.01 0.57 -1.47
CA VAL A 135 25.49 1.96 -1.27
C VAL A 135 24.42 3.03 -1.52
N GLU A 136 23.23 2.61 -1.92
CA GLU A 136 22.04 3.46 -2.05
C GLU A 136 21.77 4.21 -0.74
N ASP A 137 21.27 5.45 -0.88
CA ASP A 137 21.08 6.35 0.25
C ASP A 137 19.67 6.28 0.85
N SER A 138 18.77 5.55 0.20
CA SER A 138 17.34 5.49 0.48
C SER A 138 16.69 4.28 -0.18
N VAL A 139 15.41 4.05 0.13
CA VAL A 139 14.58 3.03 -0.52
C VAL A 139 13.35 3.70 -1.12
N VAL A 140 12.91 3.26 -2.30
CA VAL A 140 11.63 3.69 -2.90
C VAL A 140 10.74 2.49 -3.17
N LEU A 141 9.46 2.59 -2.76
CA LEU A 141 8.44 1.61 -3.08
C LEU A 141 7.94 1.80 -4.52
N LEU A 142 8.39 0.93 -5.43
CA LEU A 142 8.06 0.96 -6.85
C LEU A 142 6.93 -0.04 -7.15
N SER A 143 5.68 0.41 -7.07
CA SER A 143 4.50 -0.45 -7.28
C SER A 143 4.20 -0.74 -8.75
N GLY A 144 4.78 0.00 -9.68
CA GLY A 144 4.40 -0.01 -11.10
C GLY A 144 3.20 0.90 -11.41
N GLY A 145 2.76 1.69 -10.43
CA GLY A 145 1.76 2.73 -10.62
C GLY A 145 2.34 4.09 -10.99
N LEU A 146 1.50 4.96 -11.54
CA LEU A 146 1.88 6.27 -12.05
C LEU A 146 2.61 7.13 -11.00
N ASP A 147 2.11 7.12 -9.76
CA ASP A 147 2.64 7.94 -8.67
C ASP A 147 4.01 7.43 -8.22
N SER A 148 4.19 6.10 -8.14
CA SER A 148 5.48 5.50 -7.83
C SER A 148 6.51 5.73 -8.94
N LEU A 149 6.07 5.77 -10.21
CA LEU A 149 6.91 6.10 -11.35
C LEU A 149 7.37 7.56 -11.26
N ILE A 150 6.46 8.52 -11.13
CA ILE A 150 6.80 9.95 -10.99
C ILE A 150 7.72 10.17 -9.79
N GLY A 151 7.42 9.54 -8.66
CA GLY A 151 8.26 9.61 -7.48
C GLY A 151 9.68 9.10 -7.69
N ALA A 152 9.83 7.96 -8.37
CA ALA A 152 11.15 7.43 -8.69
C ALA A 152 11.91 8.33 -9.68
N ILE A 153 11.23 8.86 -10.70
CA ILE A 153 11.80 9.85 -11.63
C ILE A 153 12.31 11.06 -10.86
N ASP A 154 11.46 11.70 -10.06
CA ASP A 154 11.79 12.94 -9.35
C ASP A 154 12.93 12.76 -8.35
N LEU A 155 13.03 11.58 -7.70
CA LEU A 155 14.14 11.25 -6.80
C LEU A 155 15.46 11.16 -7.57
N VAL A 156 15.49 10.43 -8.69
CA VAL A 156 16.69 10.27 -9.52
C VAL A 156 17.14 11.61 -10.11
N GLU A 157 16.21 12.41 -10.63
CA GLU A 157 16.50 13.76 -11.16
C GLU A 157 16.98 14.75 -10.08
N GLN A 158 16.72 14.45 -8.80
CA GLN A 158 17.25 15.18 -7.65
C GLN A 158 18.63 14.70 -7.20
N GLY A 159 19.19 13.69 -7.84
CA GLY A 159 20.44 13.07 -7.45
C GLY A 159 20.33 12.11 -6.27
N VAL A 160 19.11 11.77 -5.83
CA VAL A 160 18.88 10.71 -4.83
C VAL A 160 19.13 9.35 -5.48
N LYS A 161 19.71 8.42 -4.74
CA LYS A 161 20.03 7.07 -5.24
C LYS A 161 19.25 6.00 -4.46
N PRO A 162 17.96 5.82 -4.77
CA PRO A 162 17.13 4.88 -4.03
C PRO A 162 17.33 3.43 -4.50
N TYR A 163 17.30 2.49 -3.57
CA TYR A 163 17.09 1.08 -3.90
C TYR A 163 15.59 0.86 -4.14
N ALA A 164 15.21 0.39 -5.33
CA ALA A 164 13.81 0.16 -5.66
C ALA A 164 13.30 -1.17 -5.11
N VAL A 165 12.19 -1.13 -4.38
CA VAL A 165 11.53 -2.33 -3.85
C VAL A 165 10.16 -2.44 -4.49
N SER A 166 9.88 -3.59 -5.09
CA SER A 166 8.61 -3.86 -5.75
C SER A 166 7.90 -5.03 -5.12
N GLN A 167 6.60 -4.90 -4.89
CA GLN A 167 5.75 -6.04 -4.62
C GLN A 167 5.23 -6.59 -5.96
N ILE A 168 5.77 -7.74 -6.38
CA ILE A 168 5.37 -8.39 -7.63
C ILE A 168 4.01 -9.02 -7.42
N VAL A 169 3.04 -8.57 -8.22
CA VAL A 169 1.80 -9.31 -8.47
C VAL A 169 1.81 -9.74 -9.94
N ARG A 170 1.16 -10.86 -10.29
CA ARG A 170 1.06 -11.29 -11.70
C ARG A 170 0.59 -10.11 -12.55
N GLY A 171 1.25 -9.87 -13.69
CA GLY A 171 0.96 -8.76 -14.60
C GLY A 171 1.67 -7.43 -14.33
N ASP A 172 2.36 -7.28 -13.19
CA ASP A 172 3.05 -6.01 -12.85
C ASP A 172 4.59 -6.08 -12.94
N GLY A 173 5.19 -7.28 -12.95
CA GLY A 173 6.65 -7.45 -12.89
C GLY A 173 7.40 -6.80 -14.07
N GLU A 174 6.96 -7.05 -15.31
CA GLU A 174 7.64 -6.54 -16.52
C GLU A 174 7.71 -5.00 -16.55
N LYS A 175 6.63 -4.32 -16.14
CA LYS A 175 6.64 -2.85 -16.08
C LYS A 175 7.48 -2.30 -14.93
N GLN A 176 7.51 -2.98 -13.79
CA GLN A 176 8.35 -2.59 -12.66
C GLN A 176 9.83 -2.72 -13.03
N ASP A 177 10.19 -3.77 -13.78
CA ASP A 177 11.54 -3.96 -14.34
C ASP A 177 11.87 -2.87 -15.36
N LEU A 178 10.96 -2.58 -16.28
CA LEU A 178 11.13 -1.51 -17.27
C LEU A 178 11.39 -0.15 -16.61
N PHE A 179 10.60 0.21 -15.59
CA PHE A 179 10.75 1.49 -14.88
C PHE A 179 12.08 1.58 -14.13
N ALA A 180 12.47 0.50 -13.44
CA ALA A 180 13.75 0.50 -12.74
C ALA A 180 14.93 0.58 -13.72
N GLN A 181 14.86 -0.13 -14.85
CA GLN A 181 15.90 -0.11 -15.88
C GLN A 181 16.03 1.25 -16.54
N SER A 182 14.92 1.91 -16.89
CA SER A 182 14.95 3.23 -17.52
C SER A 182 15.48 4.33 -16.60
N LEU A 183 15.39 4.12 -15.28
CA LEU A 183 15.94 5.00 -14.25
C LEU A 183 17.34 4.59 -13.75
N GLY A 184 17.90 3.46 -14.23
CA GLY A 184 19.18 2.95 -13.75
C GLY A 184 19.19 2.52 -12.28
N LEU A 185 18.04 2.09 -11.75
CA LEU A 185 17.88 1.70 -10.35
C LEU A 185 18.17 0.22 -10.12
N ASN A 186 18.87 -0.08 -9.02
CA ASN A 186 18.86 -1.43 -8.46
C ASN A 186 17.45 -1.73 -7.92
N ARG A 187 16.93 -2.92 -8.25
CA ARG A 187 15.57 -3.32 -7.86
C ARG A 187 15.55 -4.73 -7.28
N ILE A 188 14.80 -4.91 -6.20
CA ILE A 188 14.36 -6.23 -5.74
C ILE A 188 12.84 -6.35 -5.83
N GLY A 189 12.39 -7.44 -6.43
CA GLY A 189 10.97 -7.71 -6.63
C GLY A 189 10.55 -8.87 -5.76
N LEU A 190 9.70 -8.61 -4.77
CA LEU A 190 9.32 -9.55 -3.74
C LEU A 190 7.84 -9.90 -3.84
N ASN A 191 7.46 -11.10 -3.43
CA ASN A 191 6.06 -11.50 -3.36
C ASN A 191 5.83 -12.30 -2.09
N HIS A 192 4.85 -11.87 -1.30
CA HIS A 192 4.48 -12.53 -0.05
C HIS A 192 3.85 -13.91 -0.27
N VAL A 193 3.27 -14.20 -1.45
CA VAL A 193 2.59 -15.45 -1.84
C VAL A 193 1.91 -16.15 -0.65
N ALA A 194 0.68 -15.73 -0.34
CA ALA A 194 -0.14 -16.42 0.64
C ALA A 194 -0.91 -17.58 -0.03
N ARG A 195 -0.88 -18.77 0.56
CA ARG A 195 -1.71 -19.91 0.18
C ARG A 195 -2.59 -20.29 1.36
N SER A 196 -3.89 -20.14 1.19
CA SER A 196 -4.91 -20.52 2.19
C SER A 196 -5.75 -21.69 1.67
N PRO A 197 -6.18 -22.62 2.53
CA PRO A 197 -7.24 -23.56 2.19
C PRO A 197 -8.56 -22.81 1.95
N GLY A 198 -9.34 -23.26 0.98
CA GLY A 198 -10.68 -22.75 0.70
C GLY A 198 -10.74 -21.40 -0.03
N GLN A 199 -11.90 -20.74 0.07
CA GLN A 199 -12.14 -19.45 -0.57
C GLN A 199 -11.35 -18.34 0.11
N GLN A 200 -10.83 -17.42 -0.69
CA GLN A 200 -9.97 -16.32 -0.24
C GLN A 200 -10.73 -15.00 -0.22
N GLU A 201 -10.41 -14.15 0.76
CA GLU A 201 -10.99 -12.82 0.89
C GLU A 201 -10.47 -11.88 -0.22
N PRO A 202 -11.34 -11.37 -1.11
CA PRO A 202 -10.92 -10.62 -2.29
C PRO A 202 -10.54 -9.15 -2.02
N SER A 203 -10.73 -8.63 -0.79
CA SER A 203 -10.49 -7.21 -0.48
C SER A 203 -9.03 -6.84 -0.20
N GLN A 204 -8.22 -7.78 0.31
CA GLN A 204 -6.75 -7.65 0.47
C GLN A 204 -6.30 -6.32 1.10
N ARG A 205 -6.99 -5.91 2.16
CA ARG A 205 -6.94 -4.56 2.75
C ARG A 205 -5.66 -4.32 3.54
N ALA A 206 -5.08 -5.37 4.08
CA ALA A 206 -3.83 -5.29 4.82
C ALA A 206 -2.60 -5.29 3.91
N ARG A 207 -2.74 -5.49 2.59
CA ARG A 207 -1.60 -5.70 1.68
C ARG A 207 -0.50 -4.63 1.76
N SER A 208 -0.83 -3.38 2.05
CA SER A 208 0.19 -2.31 2.13
C SER A 208 1.22 -2.53 3.23
N ILE A 209 0.86 -3.22 4.34
CA ILE A 209 1.80 -3.44 5.44
C ILE A 209 3.00 -4.30 5.02
N VAL A 210 2.77 -5.32 4.17
CA VAL A 210 3.86 -6.18 3.70
C VAL A 210 4.74 -5.45 2.68
N PHE A 211 4.18 -4.53 1.90
CA PHE A 211 4.99 -3.72 0.99
C PHE A 211 5.92 -2.78 1.75
N LEU A 212 5.41 -2.13 2.80
CA LEU A 212 6.23 -1.33 3.71
C LEU A 212 7.26 -2.19 4.45
N ALA A 213 6.91 -3.39 4.88
CA ALA A 213 7.85 -4.31 5.53
C ALA A 213 8.98 -4.77 4.59
N PHE A 214 8.69 -5.00 3.30
CA PHE A 214 9.72 -5.25 2.29
C PHE A 214 10.65 -4.05 2.12
N GLY A 215 10.10 -2.83 2.05
CA GLY A 215 10.89 -1.60 1.99
C GLY A 215 11.77 -1.42 3.23
N LEU A 216 11.22 -1.68 4.42
CA LEU A 216 11.94 -1.62 5.69
C LEU A 216 13.10 -2.63 5.73
N ALA A 217 12.86 -3.87 5.33
CA ALA A 217 13.89 -4.91 5.30
C ALA A 217 15.10 -4.46 4.46
N VAL A 218 14.85 -3.97 3.24
CA VAL A 218 15.90 -3.46 2.36
C VAL A 218 16.54 -2.19 2.93
N ALA A 219 15.76 -1.28 3.51
CA ALA A 219 16.28 -0.04 4.11
C ALA A 219 17.29 -0.33 5.23
N THR A 220 17.01 -1.33 6.06
CA THR A 220 17.94 -1.74 7.14
C THR A 220 19.18 -2.51 6.67
N SER A 221 19.23 -2.89 5.39
CA SER A 221 20.41 -3.52 4.79
C SER A 221 21.37 -2.56 4.11
N LEU A 222 20.99 -1.30 3.92
CA LEU A 222 21.84 -0.32 3.24
C LEU A 222 23.05 0.04 4.11
N ASP A 223 24.19 0.32 3.48
CA ASP A 223 25.41 0.78 4.16
C ASP A 223 25.14 1.99 5.05
N ARG A 224 24.29 2.91 4.57
CA ARG A 224 23.84 4.08 5.32
C ARG A 224 23.24 3.72 6.69
N TYR A 225 22.41 2.68 6.75
CA TYR A 225 21.80 2.23 8.02
C TYR A 225 22.86 1.67 8.97
N HIS A 226 23.79 0.86 8.45
CA HIS A 226 24.88 0.25 9.21
C HIS A 226 25.90 1.27 9.72
N ARG A 227 26.04 2.43 9.05
CA ARG A 227 26.78 3.60 9.55
C ARG A 227 26.04 4.38 10.64
N GLY A 228 24.84 3.93 11.03
CA GLY A 228 24.01 4.56 12.07
C GLY A 228 23.23 5.78 11.58
N GLU A 229 23.20 6.04 10.27
CA GLU A 229 22.46 7.16 9.70
C GLU A 229 20.99 6.81 9.44
N THR A 230 20.16 7.85 9.33
CA THR A 230 18.75 7.70 8.98
C THR A 230 18.58 7.39 7.50
N VAL A 231 17.85 6.32 7.19
CA VAL A 231 17.50 5.94 5.82
C VAL A 231 16.06 6.38 5.49
N PRO A 232 15.84 7.18 4.44
CA PRO A 232 14.50 7.46 3.94
C PRO A 232 13.88 6.23 3.24
N LEU A 233 12.63 5.90 3.60
CA LEU A 233 11.77 4.95 2.89
C LEU A 233 10.63 5.71 2.20
N TYR A 234 10.73 5.88 0.89
CA TYR A 234 9.78 6.64 0.09
C TYR A 234 8.56 5.82 -0.33
N ILE A 235 7.39 6.33 0.00
CA ILE A 235 6.09 5.91 -0.54
C ILE A 235 5.49 7.08 -1.32
N CYS A 236 5.49 6.98 -2.64
CA CYS A 236 5.03 8.05 -3.52
C CYS A 236 3.57 7.82 -3.91
N GLU A 237 2.65 8.50 -3.23
CA GLU A 237 1.21 8.47 -3.50
C GLU A 237 0.65 9.90 -3.37
N ASN A 238 -0.09 10.35 -4.38
CA ASN A 238 -0.76 11.64 -4.35
C ASN A 238 -1.66 11.82 -3.11
N GLY A 239 -1.76 13.06 -2.63
CA GLY A 239 -2.51 13.39 -1.43
C GLY A 239 -3.99 13.01 -1.49
N PHE A 240 -4.63 13.12 -2.65
CA PHE A 240 -6.08 12.90 -2.78
C PHE A 240 -6.44 11.44 -2.54
N ILE A 241 -5.70 10.50 -3.13
CA ILE A 241 -5.88 9.06 -2.90
C ILE A 241 -5.32 8.63 -1.54
N ALA A 242 -4.29 9.30 -1.03
CA ALA A 242 -3.73 9.01 0.29
C ALA A 242 -4.74 9.32 1.41
N ILE A 243 -5.44 10.46 1.35
CA ILE A 243 -6.51 10.82 2.30
C ILE A 243 -7.79 10.04 2.00
N ASN A 244 -8.16 9.96 0.72
CA ASN A 244 -9.37 9.29 0.23
C ASN A 244 -10.66 9.76 0.93
N PRO A 245 -11.00 11.06 0.80
CA PRO A 245 -12.18 11.62 1.47
C PRO A 245 -13.47 10.89 1.02
N PRO A 246 -14.45 10.75 1.92
CA PRO A 246 -15.68 10.03 1.61
C PRO A 246 -16.45 10.78 0.51
N LEU A 247 -16.52 10.16 -0.67
CA LEU A 247 -17.27 10.72 -1.80
C LEU A 247 -18.80 10.70 -1.57
N THR A 248 -19.26 9.80 -0.71
CA THR A 248 -20.65 9.73 -0.25
C THR A 248 -20.69 9.33 1.22
N MET A 249 -21.79 9.62 1.91
CA MET A 249 -22.01 9.20 3.31
C MET A 249 -21.93 7.67 3.49
N SER A 250 -22.17 6.90 2.43
CA SER A 250 -22.08 5.43 2.45
C SER A 250 -20.65 4.91 2.23
N ARG A 251 -19.68 5.77 1.87
CA ARG A 251 -18.26 5.42 1.68
C ARG A 251 -17.38 5.76 2.89
N VAL A 252 -17.97 5.75 4.09
CA VAL A 252 -17.21 5.87 5.34
C VAL A 252 -16.55 4.52 5.67
N GLY A 253 -15.33 4.55 6.19
CA GLY A 253 -14.63 3.34 6.64
C GLY A 253 -13.79 2.68 5.55
N SER A 254 -13.85 1.34 5.47
CA SER A 254 -12.94 0.56 4.64
C SER A 254 -13.33 0.52 3.16
N LEU A 255 -14.44 1.10 2.70
CA LEU A 255 -14.72 1.12 1.24
C LEU A 255 -13.67 1.88 0.40
N SER A 256 -12.75 2.58 1.07
CA SER A 256 -11.66 3.37 0.51
C SER A 256 -10.28 2.86 1.00
N THR A 257 -9.26 2.92 0.14
CA THR A 257 -7.85 2.64 0.47
C THR A 257 -7.26 3.72 1.38
N ARG A 258 -6.44 3.33 2.36
CA ARG A 258 -5.79 4.22 3.35
C ARG A 258 -4.28 3.96 3.50
N THR A 259 -3.68 3.42 2.45
CA THR A 259 -2.33 2.83 2.45
C THR A 259 -1.20 3.84 2.62
N ALA A 260 -1.42 5.09 2.22
CA ALA A 260 -0.49 6.20 2.37
C ALA A 260 -1.04 7.33 3.26
N HIS A 261 -2.12 7.06 4.00
CA HIS A 261 -2.75 8.05 4.86
C HIS A 261 -1.80 8.44 6.02
N PRO A 262 -1.67 9.73 6.38
CA PRO A 262 -0.77 10.18 7.45
C PRO A 262 -0.99 9.48 8.79
N GLU A 263 -2.24 9.26 9.19
CA GLU A 263 -2.61 8.45 10.36
C GLU A 263 -1.97 7.05 10.37
N TYR A 264 -1.98 6.35 9.22
CA TYR A 264 -1.45 5.00 9.13
C TYR A 264 0.09 5.02 9.15
N LEU A 265 0.69 5.86 8.29
CA LEU A 265 2.15 5.95 8.18
C LEU A 265 2.77 6.49 9.47
N GLY A 266 2.15 7.46 10.12
CA GLY A 266 2.62 8.03 11.39
C GLY A 266 2.56 7.03 12.55
N ARG A 267 1.51 6.19 12.62
CA ARG A 267 1.46 5.10 13.61
C ARG A 267 2.56 4.06 13.38
N LEU A 268 2.85 3.70 12.13
CA LEU A 268 3.97 2.82 11.81
C LEU A 268 5.31 3.46 12.12
N GLN A 269 5.50 4.74 11.83
CA GLN A 269 6.72 5.47 12.16
C GLN A 269 6.99 5.43 13.66
N GLN A 270 5.97 5.67 14.51
CA GLN A 270 6.14 5.58 15.97
C GLN A 270 6.58 4.19 16.44
N ILE A 271 6.12 3.13 15.79
CA ILE A 271 6.54 1.75 16.10
C ILE A 271 8.00 1.53 15.67
N PHE A 272 8.40 2.05 14.50
CA PHE A 272 9.79 1.97 14.02
C PHE A 272 10.74 2.75 14.93
N ASP A 273 10.34 3.95 15.34
CA ASP A 273 11.09 4.78 16.29
C ASP A 273 11.26 4.05 17.63
N ALA A 274 10.18 3.45 18.15
CA ALA A 274 10.22 2.67 19.39
C ALA A 274 11.10 1.41 19.28
N ALA A 275 11.17 0.81 18.10
CA ALA A 275 12.03 -0.35 17.80
C ALA A 275 13.51 0.04 17.61
N GLY A 276 13.85 1.34 17.65
CA GLY A 276 15.20 1.83 17.36
C GLY A 276 15.59 1.68 15.88
N ILE A 277 14.61 1.51 14.98
CA ILE A 277 14.88 1.37 13.54
C ILE A 277 15.03 2.78 12.96
N ASN A 278 16.26 3.15 12.57
CA ASN A 278 16.58 4.46 12.01
C ASN A 278 16.14 4.60 10.52
N VAL A 279 14.86 4.32 10.24
CA VAL A 279 14.24 4.45 8.92
C VAL A 279 13.06 5.41 9.01
N GLN A 280 12.98 6.37 8.09
CA GLN A 280 11.90 7.36 8.04
C GLN A 280 11.00 7.15 6.83
N ILE A 281 9.73 6.85 7.08
CA ILE A 281 8.70 6.78 6.04
C ILE A 281 8.42 8.20 5.53
N ARG A 282 8.52 8.40 4.20
CA ARG A 282 8.28 9.71 3.57
C ARG A 282 7.34 9.59 2.38
N ASN A 283 6.29 10.40 2.38
CA ASN A 283 5.47 10.66 1.20
C ASN A 283 5.63 12.12 0.74
N PRO A 284 6.48 12.40 -0.28
CA PRO A 284 6.70 13.76 -0.74
C PRO A 284 5.48 14.38 -1.44
N TYR A 285 4.50 13.57 -1.86
CA TYR A 285 3.32 14.02 -2.61
C TYR A 285 2.06 14.13 -1.77
N ALA A 286 2.20 14.12 -0.43
CA ALA A 286 1.07 14.16 0.48
C ALA A 286 0.16 15.40 0.31
N LEU A 287 0.71 16.51 -0.21
CA LEU A 287 0.00 17.78 -0.48
C LEU A 287 -0.14 18.10 -1.97
N VAL A 288 0.08 17.11 -2.83
CA VAL A 288 0.09 17.26 -4.29
C VAL A 288 -0.99 16.37 -4.91
N THR A 289 -1.78 16.90 -5.83
CA THR A 289 -2.75 16.09 -6.60
C THR A 289 -2.03 15.23 -7.64
N LYS A 290 -2.69 14.19 -8.16
CA LYS A 290 -2.08 13.36 -9.22
C LYS A 290 -1.80 14.18 -10.50
N GLY A 291 -2.70 15.08 -10.88
CA GLY A 291 -2.47 15.96 -12.02
C GLY A 291 -1.31 16.93 -11.77
N GLU A 292 -1.16 17.47 -10.56
CA GLU A 292 0.01 18.26 -10.17
C GLU A 292 1.30 17.46 -10.19
N MET A 293 1.27 16.18 -9.79
CA MET A 293 2.43 15.29 -9.91
C MET A 293 2.89 15.13 -11.37
N MET A 294 1.95 14.96 -12.30
CA MET A 294 2.29 14.81 -13.72
C MET A 294 2.86 16.11 -14.31
N VAL A 295 2.22 17.25 -14.03
CA VAL A 295 2.72 18.57 -14.45
C VAL A 295 4.09 18.89 -13.84
N GLY A 296 4.28 18.55 -12.56
CA GLY A 296 5.49 18.84 -11.81
C GLY A 296 6.63 17.82 -11.96
N CYS A 297 6.41 16.72 -12.69
CA CYS A 297 7.42 15.67 -12.89
C CYS A 297 8.68 16.27 -13.52
N LYS A 298 9.84 15.95 -12.95
CA LYS A 298 11.12 16.55 -13.31
C LYS A 298 11.65 16.10 -14.68
N ASN A 299 11.24 14.93 -15.14
CA ASN A 299 11.59 14.41 -16.47
C ASN A 299 10.33 14.08 -17.27
N GLN A 300 9.87 15.07 -18.03
CA GLN A 300 8.65 15.00 -18.83
C GLN A 300 8.77 13.98 -19.97
N ASP A 301 9.95 13.84 -20.59
CA ASP A 301 10.16 12.89 -21.68
C ASP A 301 10.07 11.45 -21.20
N LEU A 302 10.70 11.14 -20.06
CA LEU A 302 10.61 9.81 -19.46
C LEU A 302 9.19 9.51 -18.97
N LEU A 303 8.48 10.52 -18.42
CA LEU A 303 7.08 10.37 -18.06
C LEU A 303 6.22 10.07 -19.29
N LYS A 304 6.40 10.77 -20.42
CA LYS A 304 5.69 10.52 -21.69
C LYS A 304 5.89 9.09 -22.19
N GLN A 305 7.08 8.52 -22.03
CA GLN A 305 7.38 7.14 -22.42
C GLN A 305 6.64 6.09 -21.59
N HIS A 306 6.36 6.37 -20.31
CA HIS A 306 5.94 5.34 -19.36
C HIS A 306 4.57 5.58 -18.71
N ALA A 307 4.01 6.80 -18.79
CA ALA A 307 2.77 7.17 -18.11
C ALA A 307 1.60 6.26 -18.51
N VAL A 308 1.42 6.00 -19.81
CA VAL A 308 0.33 5.14 -20.33
C VAL A 308 0.48 3.69 -19.84
N ALA A 309 1.70 3.16 -19.79
CA ALA A 309 1.96 1.79 -19.33
C ALA A 309 1.78 1.58 -17.81
N SER A 310 1.82 2.66 -17.03
CA SER A 310 1.66 2.60 -15.57
C SER A 310 0.23 2.23 -15.13
N THR A 311 0.11 1.65 -13.92
CA THR A 311 -1.19 1.19 -13.40
C THR A 311 -1.74 2.06 -12.27
N SER A 312 -2.97 2.55 -12.43
CA SER A 312 -3.68 3.26 -11.35
C SER A 312 -4.93 2.51 -10.88
N CYS A 313 -5.41 1.53 -11.64
CA CYS A 313 -6.71 0.91 -11.39
C CYS A 313 -6.69 -0.04 -10.18
N GLY A 314 -7.53 0.23 -9.17
CA GLY A 314 -7.72 -0.67 -8.03
C GLY A 314 -8.42 -2.01 -8.35
N ARG A 315 -8.88 -2.18 -9.60
CA ARG A 315 -9.53 -3.41 -10.10
C ARG A 315 -8.78 -4.04 -11.27
N PHE A 316 -7.52 -3.67 -11.50
CA PHE A 316 -6.72 -4.06 -12.67
C PHE A 316 -6.76 -5.57 -12.96
N GLN A 317 -6.54 -6.39 -11.93
CA GLN A 317 -6.55 -7.85 -12.07
C GLN A 317 -7.95 -8.42 -12.39
N ARG A 318 -9.02 -7.81 -11.86
CA ARG A 318 -10.40 -8.25 -12.10
C ARG A 318 -10.84 -8.01 -13.54
N PHE A 319 -10.20 -7.08 -14.23
CA PHE A 319 -10.45 -6.73 -15.63
C PHE A 319 -9.36 -7.25 -16.58
N GLY A 320 -8.67 -8.34 -16.20
CA GLY A 320 -7.70 -8.99 -17.06
C GLY A 320 -6.48 -8.13 -17.39
N TYR A 321 -5.96 -7.42 -16.38
CA TYR A 321 -4.82 -6.50 -16.50
C TYR A 321 -5.10 -5.31 -17.43
N LYS A 322 -6.31 -4.77 -17.33
CA LYS A 322 -6.74 -3.53 -17.99
C LYS A 322 -7.33 -2.58 -16.97
N HIS A 323 -7.19 -1.27 -17.20
CA HIS A 323 -7.84 -0.29 -16.36
C HIS A 323 -9.33 -0.35 -16.58
N CYS A 324 -10.14 -0.33 -15.52
CA CYS A 324 -11.58 -0.33 -15.71
C CYS A 324 -12.11 0.99 -16.27
N GLY A 325 -11.43 2.12 -16.05
CA GLY A 325 -11.89 3.46 -16.47
C GLY A 325 -12.81 4.15 -15.47
N ARG A 326 -13.68 3.41 -14.77
CA ARG A 326 -14.72 4.02 -13.90
C ARG A 326 -14.44 4.08 -12.40
N CYS A 327 -13.54 3.26 -11.85
CA CYS A 327 -13.23 3.32 -10.42
C CYS A 327 -12.56 4.64 -10.04
N VAL A 328 -12.65 5.07 -8.78
CA VAL A 328 -12.11 6.36 -8.33
C VAL A 328 -10.65 6.57 -8.74
N PRO A 329 -9.71 5.61 -8.56
CA PRO A 329 -8.34 5.78 -9.06
C PRO A 329 -8.22 5.97 -10.59
N CYS A 330 -9.10 5.36 -11.39
CA CYS A 330 -9.14 5.58 -12.85
C CYS A 330 -9.69 6.96 -13.20
N GLN A 331 -10.71 7.45 -12.49
CA GLN A 331 -11.23 8.80 -12.69
C GLN A 331 -10.15 9.84 -12.32
N VAL A 332 -9.45 9.67 -11.19
CA VAL A 332 -8.33 10.54 -10.81
C VAL A 332 -7.22 10.47 -11.87
N ARG A 333 -6.92 9.29 -12.43
CA ARG A 333 -5.97 9.15 -13.55
C ARG A 333 -6.42 9.97 -14.77
N ARG A 334 -7.64 9.78 -15.26
CA ARG A 334 -8.14 10.52 -16.43
C ARG A 334 -8.14 12.03 -16.21
N ALA A 335 -8.54 12.47 -15.02
CA ALA A 335 -8.46 13.87 -14.63
C ALA A 335 -7.01 14.38 -14.62
N SER A 336 -6.06 13.56 -14.16
CA SER A 336 -4.64 13.93 -14.14
C SER A 336 -4.02 14.04 -15.54
N PHE A 337 -4.34 13.15 -16.48
CA PHE A 337 -3.89 13.29 -17.89
C PHE A 337 -4.47 14.56 -18.53
N LYS A 338 -5.73 14.89 -18.25
CA LYS A 338 -6.35 16.15 -18.71
C LYS A 338 -5.65 17.38 -18.17
N ARG A 339 -5.32 17.39 -16.88
CA ARG A 339 -4.55 18.48 -16.28
C ARG A 339 -3.14 18.57 -16.86
N TRP A 340 -2.51 17.42 -17.12
CA TRP A 340 -1.16 17.37 -17.65
C TRP A 340 -1.09 17.93 -19.07
N SER A 341 -2.04 17.57 -19.94
CA SER A 341 -2.20 18.10 -21.31
C SER A 341 -0.99 17.96 -22.26
N GLU A 342 0.07 17.27 -21.82
CA GLU A 342 1.30 17.02 -22.56
C GLU A 342 1.27 15.73 -23.40
N LEU A 343 0.32 14.83 -23.10
CA LEU A 343 0.10 13.55 -23.77
C LEU A 343 -1.37 13.16 -23.65
N ASP A 344 -1.95 12.68 -24.74
CA ASP A 344 -3.29 12.10 -24.72
C ASP A 344 -3.31 10.81 -23.88
N ASP A 345 -4.42 10.59 -23.17
CA ASP A 345 -4.60 9.38 -22.35
C ASP A 345 -4.99 8.19 -23.24
N ASP A 346 -4.01 7.59 -23.91
CA ASP A 346 -4.16 6.37 -24.71
C ASP A 346 -4.23 5.09 -23.85
N THR A 347 -4.47 5.22 -22.53
CA THR A 347 -4.66 4.06 -21.67
C THR A 347 -5.89 3.29 -22.11
N TRP A 348 -5.76 1.99 -22.35
CA TRP A 348 -6.92 1.15 -22.63
C TRP A 348 -7.81 1.00 -21.40
N TYR A 349 -9.01 1.59 -21.47
CA TYR A 349 -10.04 1.42 -20.46
C TYR A 349 -11.14 0.43 -20.90
N VAL A 350 -11.62 -0.39 -19.97
CA VAL A 350 -12.79 -1.26 -20.24
C VAL A 350 -14.06 -0.44 -20.45
N TYR A 351 -14.23 0.63 -19.67
CA TYR A 351 -15.36 1.56 -19.78
C TYR A 351 -14.86 2.93 -20.23
N ASP A 352 -14.83 3.19 -21.53
CA ASP A 352 -14.38 4.46 -22.10
C ASP A 352 -15.37 5.60 -21.78
N ASN A 353 -16.65 5.35 -21.99
CA ASN A 353 -17.70 6.32 -21.70
C ASN A 353 -18.14 6.22 -20.23
N LEU A 354 -17.90 7.28 -19.45
CA LEU A 354 -18.30 7.33 -18.05
C LEU A 354 -19.77 7.66 -17.85
N ASN A 355 -20.52 8.07 -18.88
CA ASN A 355 -21.92 8.51 -18.81
C ASN A 355 -22.93 7.41 -19.18
N GLN A 356 -22.66 6.16 -18.78
CA GLN A 356 -23.56 5.02 -19.01
C GLN A 356 -24.00 4.40 -17.68
N ASP A 357 -25.29 4.52 -17.36
CA ASP A 357 -25.90 3.90 -16.18
C ASP A 357 -26.59 2.58 -16.54
N ASP A 358 -25.79 1.53 -16.69
CA ASP A 358 -26.30 0.18 -16.93
C ASP A 358 -25.56 -0.87 -16.07
N LEU A 359 -26.06 -2.11 -16.09
CA LEU A 359 -25.47 -3.22 -15.36
C LEU A 359 -24.02 -3.52 -15.77
N GLN A 360 -23.68 -3.35 -17.05
CA GLN A 360 -22.34 -3.61 -17.57
C GLN A 360 -21.35 -2.56 -17.04
N HIS A 361 -21.78 -1.32 -16.84
CA HIS A 361 -21.04 -0.22 -16.22
C HIS A 361 -21.15 -0.20 -14.69
N GLY A 362 -21.63 -1.31 -14.10
CA GLY A 362 -21.88 -1.51 -12.68
C GLY A 362 -22.71 -0.39 -12.06
N ARG A 363 -23.78 -0.01 -12.77
CA ARG A 363 -24.79 0.96 -12.34
C ARG A 363 -24.21 2.27 -11.86
N PHE A 364 -23.19 2.75 -12.59
CA PHE A 364 -22.62 4.06 -12.36
C PHE A 364 -21.96 4.28 -11.00
N GLU A 365 -21.79 3.27 -10.14
CA GLU A 365 -21.64 3.50 -8.70
C GLU A 365 -20.46 4.41 -8.31
N ASP A 366 -19.26 4.13 -8.81
CA ASP A 366 -18.06 4.93 -8.55
C ASP A 366 -18.12 6.32 -9.22
N VAL A 367 -18.72 6.41 -10.40
CA VAL A 367 -18.87 7.67 -11.15
C VAL A 367 -19.89 8.56 -10.44
N ARG A 368 -21.06 8.01 -10.11
CA ARG A 368 -22.09 8.65 -9.31
C ARG A 368 -21.55 9.13 -7.97
N SER A 369 -20.70 8.35 -7.31
CA SER A 369 -20.11 8.74 -6.03
C SER A 369 -19.30 10.04 -6.17
N VAL A 370 -18.47 10.16 -7.21
CA VAL A 370 -17.74 11.41 -7.48
C VAL A 370 -18.69 12.55 -7.85
N GLY A 371 -19.69 12.28 -8.69
CA GLY A 371 -20.70 13.29 -9.07
C GLY A 371 -21.51 13.80 -7.86
N MET A 372 -21.84 12.92 -6.91
CA MET A 372 -22.51 13.28 -5.66
C MET A 372 -21.61 14.16 -4.77
N ALA A 373 -20.30 13.86 -4.69
CA ALA A 373 -19.36 14.71 -3.97
C ALA A 373 -19.30 16.12 -4.59
N LEU A 374 -19.18 16.19 -5.92
CA LEU A 374 -19.16 17.46 -6.66
C LEU A 374 -20.45 18.26 -6.46
N ALA A 375 -21.61 17.59 -6.55
CA ALA A 375 -22.91 18.23 -6.31
C ALA A 375 -23.06 18.71 -4.86
N ASN A 376 -22.59 17.93 -3.87
CA ASN A 376 -22.63 18.32 -2.47
C ASN A 376 -21.75 19.55 -2.21
N VAL A 377 -20.53 19.59 -2.76
CA VAL A 377 -19.67 20.77 -2.65
C VAL A 377 -20.28 22.00 -3.32
N ALA A 378 -20.94 21.84 -4.48
CA ALA A 378 -21.62 22.93 -5.17
C ALA A 378 -22.82 23.48 -4.38
N GLN A 379 -23.55 22.62 -3.65
CA GLN A 379 -24.75 23.01 -2.89
C GLN A 379 -24.42 23.52 -1.49
N ASN A 380 -23.53 22.83 -0.78
CA ASN A 380 -23.30 23.00 0.67
C ASN A 380 -21.92 23.58 0.99
N GLY A 381 -21.01 23.62 0.02
CA GLY A 381 -19.65 24.10 0.19
C GLY A 381 -18.63 23.01 0.54
N PHE A 382 -17.36 23.31 0.28
CA PHE A 382 -16.25 22.36 0.40
C PHE A 382 -15.98 21.90 1.84
N GLU A 383 -16.05 22.82 2.81
CA GLU A 383 -15.75 22.50 4.21
C GLU A 383 -16.79 21.56 4.83
N GLU A 384 -18.07 21.68 4.44
CA GLU A 384 -19.13 20.76 4.89
C GLU A 384 -18.89 19.35 4.35
N TRP A 385 -18.57 19.24 3.05
CA TRP A 385 -18.23 17.95 2.43
C TRP A 385 -16.99 17.31 3.06
N LEU A 386 -15.94 18.11 3.30
CA LEU A 386 -14.68 17.62 3.86
C LEU A 386 -14.88 17.05 5.26
N GLY A 387 -15.72 17.70 6.07
CA GLY A 387 -16.10 17.26 7.41
C GLY A 387 -14.89 16.92 8.29
N HIS A 388 -14.85 15.67 8.79
CA HIS A 388 -13.80 15.19 9.69
C HIS A 388 -12.69 14.39 8.97
N SER A 389 -12.62 14.43 7.64
CA SER A 389 -11.66 13.62 6.87
C SER A 389 -10.19 13.93 7.19
N LEU A 390 -9.91 15.12 7.73
CA LEU A 390 -8.57 15.55 8.15
C LEU A 390 -8.35 15.47 9.68
N PHE A 391 -9.22 14.78 10.42
CA PHE A 391 -9.06 14.62 11.86
C PHE A 391 -8.06 13.49 12.17
N SER A 392 -6.79 13.87 12.32
CA SER A 392 -5.70 12.96 12.67
C SER A 392 -4.58 13.74 13.39
N PRO A 393 -4.00 13.21 14.48
CA PRO A 393 -2.83 13.82 15.11
C PRO A 393 -1.58 13.85 14.22
N PHE A 394 -1.57 13.07 13.14
CA PHE A 394 -0.45 13.01 12.17
C PHE A 394 -0.65 13.93 10.96
N ILE A 395 -1.76 14.69 10.92
CA ILE A 395 -2.00 15.73 9.92
C ILE A 395 -1.65 17.09 10.54
N HIS A 396 -0.39 17.50 10.38
CA HIS A 396 0.10 18.77 10.94
C HIS A 396 -0.28 19.99 10.08
N ASN A 397 -0.28 19.84 8.75
CA ASN A 397 -0.64 20.92 7.81
C ASN A 397 -2.08 20.77 7.29
N ARG A 398 -3.08 20.91 8.16
CA ARG A 398 -4.50 20.73 7.79
C ARG A 398 -4.92 21.64 6.63
N GLN A 399 -4.44 22.90 6.61
CA GLN A 399 -4.76 23.84 5.54
C GLN A 399 -4.22 23.35 4.18
N GLY A 400 -2.97 22.88 4.13
CA GLY A 400 -2.39 22.34 2.91
C GLY A 400 -3.15 21.13 2.38
N TYR A 401 -3.58 20.21 3.26
CA TYR A 401 -4.40 19.07 2.85
C TYR A 401 -5.78 19.50 2.35
N SER A 402 -6.45 20.43 3.03
CA SER A 402 -7.74 20.98 2.59
C SER A 402 -7.63 21.58 1.19
N GLN A 403 -6.60 22.42 0.95
CA GLN A 403 -6.35 23.01 -0.37
C GLN A 403 -6.03 21.96 -1.44
N MET A 404 -5.23 20.95 -1.12
CA MET A 404 -4.92 19.86 -2.05
C MET A 404 -6.19 19.07 -2.42
N LEU A 405 -7.05 18.77 -1.45
CA LEU A 405 -8.30 18.06 -1.69
C LEU A 405 -9.27 18.87 -2.56
N ALA A 406 -9.34 20.19 -2.36
CA ALA A 406 -10.13 21.08 -3.21
C ALA A 406 -9.64 21.02 -4.68
N ARG A 407 -8.33 21.15 -4.91
CA ARG A 407 -7.75 21.07 -6.26
C ARG A 407 -7.95 19.70 -6.89
N GLY A 408 -7.83 18.62 -6.12
CA GLY A 408 -8.09 17.26 -6.62
C GLY A 408 -9.55 17.04 -6.99
N LEU A 409 -10.49 17.67 -6.27
CA LEU A 409 -11.90 17.66 -6.61
C LEU A 409 -12.18 18.51 -7.86
N ASP A 410 -11.52 19.66 -8.02
CA ASP A 410 -11.63 20.49 -9.22
C ASP A 410 -11.19 19.72 -10.49
N GLU A 411 -10.07 18.97 -10.40
CA GLU A 411 -9.61 18.08 -11.47
C GLU A 411 -10.68 17.05 -11.87
N LEU A 412 -11.32 16.42 -10.87
CA LEU A 412 -12.44 15.51 -11.11
C LEU A 412 -13.66 16.24 -11.69
N GLY A 413 -13.93 17.47 -11.28
CA GLY A 413 -15.00 18.31 -11.83
C GLY A 413 -14.81 18.63 -13.30
N VAL A 414 -13.57 18.89 -13.73
CA VAL A 414 -13.23 19.06 -15.17
C VAL A 414 -13.54 17.79 -15.94
N LEU A 415 -13.08 16.63 -15.45
CA LEU A 415 -13.39 15.33 -16.06
C LEU A 415 -14.91 15.10 -16.15
N HIS A 416 -15.65 15.40 -15.10
CA HIS A 416 -17.10 15.14 -15.05
C HIS A 416 -17.89 16.01 -16.04
N ARG A 417 -17.51 17.28 -16.23
CA ARG A 417 -18.10 18.16 -17.25
C ARG A 417 -17.85 17.64 -18.66
N ASP A 418 -16.65 17.13 -18.95
CA ASP A 418 -16.32 16.59 -20.27
C ASP A 418 -17.19 15.39 -20.66
N TYR A 419 -17.55 14.57 -19.68
CA TYR A 419 -18.48 13.44 -19.88
C TYR A 419 -19.96 13.84 -19.71
N ARG A 420 -20.28 15.12 -19.49
CA ARG A 420 -21.64 15.66 -19.26
C ARG A 420 -22.35 14.97 -18.08
N LEU A 421 -21.61 14.78 -16.98
CA LEU A 421 -22.09 14.15 -15.75
C LEU A 421 -22.67 15.16 -14.74
N ILE A 422 -22.23 16.42 -14.83
CA ILE A 422 -22.64 17.55 -13.99
C ILE A 422 -22.78 18.82 -14.82
#